data_AF-A0A2N6L6S3-F1
#
_entry.id   AF-A0A2N6L6S3-F1
#
_cell.length_a   1.000
_cell.length_b   1.000
_cell.length_c   1.000
_cell.angle_alpha   90.00
_cell.angle_beta   90.00
_cell.angle_gamma   90.00
#
_symmetry.space_group_name_H-M   'P 1'
#
loop_
_entity.id
_entity.type
_entity.pdbx_description
1 polymer ?
#
loop_
_entity_poly.entity_id
_entity_poly.type
_entity_poly.pdbx_seq_one_letter_code
_entity_poly.pdbx_strand_id
1 'polypeptide(L)'
;MKRDKSEMEDDLRAEYDFKSLRVRKLGSGRKSFGGTTVRLEPDVAEMFPSADAVNEALRFLIRVMRDNQAIAPTAQANNSNAADD
;
A
#
# COMPACT_ATOMS: atom_id res chain seq x y z
N MET A 1 2.04 -33.32 23.68
CA MET A 1 0.85 -32.43 23.69
C MET A 1 -0.27 -33.15 22.95
N LYS A 2 -1.38 -33.45 23.64
CA LYS A 2 -2.56 -34.06 23.01
C LYS A 2 -3.31 -32.97 22.25
N ARG A 3 -3.71 -33.24 21.00
CA ARG A 3 -4.61 -32.38 20.24
C ARG A 3 -6.03 -32.72 20.68
N ASP A 4 -6.62 -31.87 21.50
CA ASP A 4 -8.07 -31.92 21.73
C ASP A 4 -8.75 -31.46 20.44
N LYS A 5 -9.21 -32.44 19.68
CA LYS A 5 -10.15 -32.21 18.60
C LYS A 5 -11.51 -32.07 19.27
N SER A 6 -11.77 -30.91 19.86
CA SER A 6 -13.12 -30.58 20.32
C SER A 6 -13.98 -30.47 19.07
N GLU A 7 -14.69 -31.54 18.75
CA GLU A 7 -15.80 -31.56 17.80
C GLU A 7 -16.96 -30.79 18.45
N MET A 8 -16.77 -29.48 18.65
CA MET A 8 -17.87 -28.58 18.95
C MET A 8 -18.65 -28.45 17.66
N GLU A 9 -19.87 -28.99 17.63
CA GLU A 9 -20.80 -28.75 16.54
C GLU A 9 -20.97 -27.23 16.37
N ASP A 10 -20.95 -26.78 15.12
CA ASP A 10 -21.08 -25.37 14.79
C ASP A 10 -22.55 -24.98 15.00
N ASP A 11 -22.88 -24.53 16.21
CA ASP A 11 -24.23 -24.11 16.60
C ASP A 11 -24.74 -22.86 15.84
N LEU A 12 -23.93 -22.31 14.93
CA LEU A 12 -24.31 -21.18 14.08
C LEU A 12 -25.36 -21.62 13.06
N ARG A 13 -26.36 -20.76 12.84
CA ARG A 13 -27.32 -20.97 11.75
C ARG A 13 -26.61 -20.89 10.40
N ALA A 14 -27.16 -21.57 9.40
CA ALA A 14 -26.58 -21.65 8.06
C ALA A 14 -26.33 -20.29 7.39
N GLU A 15 -27.07 -19.24 7.78
CA GLU A 15 -26.86 -17.88 7.24
C GLU A 15 -25.59 -17.21 7.77
N TYR A 16 -24.99 -17.72 8.86
CA TYR A 16 -23.79 -17.16 9.50
C TYR A 16 -22.53 -18.01 9.22
N ASP A 17 -22.25 -18.32 7.95
CA ASP A 17 -20.98 -18.97 7.55
C ASP A 17 -19.84 -17.96 7.43
N PHE A 18 -18.99 -17.92 8.46
CA PHE A 18 -17.83 -17.03 8.50
C PHE A 18 -16.56 -17.62 7.86
N LYS A 19 -16.59 -18.84 7.31
CA LYS A 19 -15.39 -19.51 6.76
C LYS A 19 -14.78 -18.78 5.56
N SER A 20 -15.57 -18.00 4.83
CA SER A 20 -15.13 -17.22 3.68
C SER A 20 -14.64 -15.81 4.04
N LEU A 21 -14.85 -15.35 5.27
CA LEU A 21 -14.49 -13.99 5.67
C LEU A 21 -12.98 -13.86 5.92
N ARG A 22 -12.39 -12.80 5.38
CA ARG A 22 -11.01 -12.44 5.65
C ARG A 22 -10.93 -11.81 7.04
N VAL A 23 -10.38 -12.54 8.01
CA VAL A 23 -10.18 -12.04 9.37
C VAL A 23 -9.15 -10.91 9.39
N ARG A 24 -9.56 -9.71 9.83
CA ARG A 24 -8.68 -8.56 10.08
C ARG A 24 -8.40 -8.48 11.58
N LYS A 25 -7.14 -8.62 12.00
CA LYS A 25 -6.76 -8.37 13.41
C LYS A 25 -7.09 -6.91 13.77
N LEU A 26 -7.84 -6.69 14.86
CA LEU A 26 -8.13 -5.39 15.49
C LEU A 26 -7.31 -5.26 16.79
N GLY A 27 -6.76 -4.08 17.13
CA GLY A 27 -5.87 -3.84 18.29
C GLY A 27 -4.70 -2.85 18.06
N SER A 28 -4.07 -2.39 19.13
CA SER A 28 -2.83 -1.57 19.14
C SER A 28 -1.59 -2.46 18.89
N GLY A 29 -0.53 -1.90 18.28
CA GLY A 29 0.70 -2.66 17.94
C GLY A 29 0.70 -3.36 16.57
N ARG A 30 -0.22 -2.97 15.67
CA ARG A 30 -0.23 -3.49 14.29
C ARG A 30 0.84 -2.82 13.43
N LYS A 31 1.59 -3.62 12.67
CA LYS A 31 2.21 -3.15 11.42
C LYS A 31 1.07 -2.92 10.43
N SER A 32 0.94 -1.72 9.87
CA SER A 32 0.07 -1.53 8.70
C SER A 32 0.49 -2.56 7.65
N PHE A 33 -0.46 -3.15 6.92
CA PHE A 33 -0.18 -4.18 5.90
C PHE A 33 0.47 -3.59 4.63
N GLY A 34 1.25 -2.52 4.77
CA GLY A 34 1.86 -1.81 3.67
C GLY A 34 2.48 -0.52 4.16
N GLY A 35 3.54 -0.11 3.47
CA GLY A 35 4.08 1.25 3.58
C GLY A 35 3.08 2.29 3.10
N THR A 36 3.57 3.48 2.75
CA THR A 36 2.76 4.57 2.22
C THR A 36 1.88 4.11 1.07
N THR A 37 0.56 4.27 1.21
CA THR A 37 -0.40 3.97 0.14
C THR A 37 -0.50 5.19 -0.77
N VAL A 38 -0.23 4.99 -2.06
CA VAL A 38 -0.36 6.02 -3.10
C VAL A 38 -1.58 5.68 -3.94
N ARG A 39 -2.53 6.61 -4.05
CA ARG A 39 -3.71 6.47 -4.89
C ARG A 39 -3.34 6.90 -6.32
N LEU A 40 -3.66 6.05 -7.29
CA LEU A 40 -3.59 6.37 -8.71
C LEU A 40 -4.96 6.85 -9.19
N GLU A 41 -4.97 7.72 -10.18
CA GLU A 41 -6.19 8.09 -10.89
C GLU A 41 -6.66 6.94 -11.80
N PRO A 42 -7.97 6.84 -12.13
CA PRO A 42 -8.54 5.71 -12.86
C PRO A 42 -7.89 5.46 -14.23
N ASP A 43 -7.61 6.53 -14.97
CA ASP A 43 -6.94 6.51 -16.27
C ASP A 43 -5.53 5.91 -16.18
N VAL A 44 -4.76 6.28 -15.16
CA VAL A 44 -3.43 5.74 -14.90
C VAL A 44 -3.52 4.27 -14.47
N ALA A 45 -4.49 3.92 -13.63
CA ALA A 45 -4.70 2.55 -13.18
C ALA A 45 -5.12 1.61 -14.32
N GLU A 46 -5.89 2.10 -15.30
CA GLU A 46 -6.24 1.36 -16.51
C GLU A 46 -5.02 1.12 -17.41
N MET A 47 -4.09 2.08 -17.46
CA MET A 47 -2.88 1.95 -18.28
C MET A 47 -1.82 1.04 -17.67
N PHE A 48 -1.72 1.01 -16.34
CA PHE A 48 -0.71 0.21 -15.64
C PHE A 48 -1.35 -0.95 -14.86
N PRO A 49 -1.33 -2.19 -15.40
CA PRO A 49 -2.02 -3.33 -14.80
C PRO A 49 -1.38 -3.85 -13.50
N SER A 50 -0.16 -3.41 -13.16
CA SER A 50 0.54 -3.83 -11.95
C SER A 50 1.37 -2.71 -11.31
N ALA A 51 1.61 -2.84 -10.00
CA ALA A 51 2.49 -1.93 -9.27
C ALA A 51 3.94 -1.97 -9.80
N ASP A 52 4.40 -3.12 -10.27
CA ASP A 52 5.74 -3.26 -10.85
C ASP A 52 5.88 -2.43 -12.13
N ALA A 53 4.86 -2.44 -13.00
CA ALA A 53 4.85 -1.64 -14.23
C ALA A 53 4.92 -0.13 -13.94
N VAL A 54 4.16 0.35 -12.94
CA VAL A 54 4.23 1.76 -12.49
C VAL A 54 5.63 2.08 -11.98
N ASN A 55 6.19 1.22 -11.13
CA ASN A 55 7.50 1.43 -10.53
C ASN A 55 8.62 1.47 -11.57
N GLU A 56 8.56 0.61 -12.58
CA GLU A 56 9.52 0.60 -13.69
C GLU A 56 9.44 1.87 -14.53
N ALA A 57 8.22 2.33 -14.87
CA ALA A 57 8.02 3.57 -15.60
C ALA A 57 8.56 4.79 -14.83
N LEU A 58 8.26 4.89 -13.54
CA LEU A 58 8.76 5.98 -12.69
C LEU A 58 10.28 5.93 -12.53
N ARG A 59 10.88 4.74 -12.41
CA ARG A 59 12.35 4.58 -12.38
C ARG A 59 12.99 4.99 -13.69
N PHE A 60 12.37 4.63 -14.82
CA PHE A 60 12.84 5.05 -16.14
C PHE A 60 12.80 6.59 -16.25
N LEU A 61 11.69 7.22 -15.86
CA LEU A 61 11.57 8.67 -15.84
C LEU A 61 12.64 9.33 -14.97
N ILE A 62 12.91 8.79 -13.77
CA ILE A 62 13.99 9.28 -12.90
C ILE A 62 15.36 9.19 -13.58
N ARG A 63 15.65 8.10 -14.32
CA ARG A 63 16.92 7.96 -15.06
C ARG A 63 17.04 9.01 -16.16
N VAL A 64 16.03 9.13 -17.02
CA VAL A 64 15.99 10.13 -18.09
C VAL A 64 16.12 11.54 -17.51
N MET A 65 15.42 11.85 -16.42
CA MET A 65 15.53 13.15 -15.77
C MET A 65 16.93 13.40 -15.22
N ARG A 66 17.59 12.42 -14.60
CA ARG A 66 18.96 12.58 -14.09
C ARG A 66 19.98 12.79 -15.20
N ASP A 67 19.86 12.04 -16.29
CA ASP A 67 20.72 12.18 -17.46
C ASP A 67 20.53 13.56 -18.10
N ASN A 68 19.30 14.08 -18.10
CA ASN A 68 18.96 15.43 -18.55
C ASN A 68 19.26 16.53 -17.51
N GLN A 69 19.38 16.19 -16.22
CA GLN A 69 19.69 17.13 -15.13
C GLN A 69 21.18 17.47 -15.08
N ALA A 70 22.04 16.70 -15.76
CA ALA A 70 23.35 17.19 -16.18
C ALA A 70 23.26 18.45 -17.09
N ILE A 71 22.05 18.80 -17.58
CA ILE A 71 21.79 19.93 -18.50
C ILE A 71 20.81 20.97 -17.91
N ALA A 72 20.26 20.82 -16.69
CA ALA A 72 19.45 21.90 -16.07
C ALA A 72 19.53 21.93 -14.53
N PRO A 73 19.73 23.12 -13.92
CA PRO A 73 20.05 23.26 -12.51
C PRO A 73 18.84 23.01 -11.60
N THR A 74 19.16 22.53 -10.41
CA THR A 74 18.35 22.43 -9.20
C THR A 74 17.28 23.50 -9.03
N ALA A 75 16.00 23.11 -9.08
CA ALA A 75 14.95 23.81 -8.34
C ALA A 75 15.05 23.35 -6.89
N GLN A 76 15.73 24.16 -6.09
CA GLN A 76 16.04 23.94 -4.69
C GLN A 76 14.77 23.72 -3.87
N ALA A 77 14.90 22.81 -2.90
CA ALA A 77 14.00 22.68 -1.76
C ALA A 77 13.84 24.03 -1.06
N ASN A 78 12.62 24.56 -1.01
CA ASN A 78 12.24 25.67 -0.14
C ASN A 78 10.76 25.53 0.24
N ASN A 79 10.49 24.75 1.29
CA ASN A 79 9.35 25.02 2.17
C ASN A 79 9.96 25.28 3.56
N SER A 80 10.64 26.42 3.67
CA SER A 80 11.06 26.99 4.93
C SER A 80 9.83 27.39 5.76
N ASN A 81 9.87 26.99 7.02
CA ASN A 81 9.09 27.53 8.13
C ASN A 81 8.78 29.03 7.98
N ALA A 82 7.50 29.37 8.09
CA ALA A 82 6.95 30.63 8.59
C ALA A 82 5.57 30.23 9.17
N ALA A 83 5.22 30.48 10.43
CA ALA A 83 5.42 31.71 11.17
C ALA A 83 5.70 31.47 12.66
N ASP A 84 6.60 32.29 13.17
CA ASP A 84 6.72 32.69 14.56
C ASP A 84 5.83 33.95 14.69
N ASP A 85 4.71 33.84 15.40
CA ASP A 85 4.04 34.89 16.21
C ASP A 85 3.06 34.21 17.19
#